data_AF-A0A2N3ILA6-F1
#
_entry.id   AF-A0A2N3ILA6-F1
#
_cell.length_a   1.000
_cell.length_b   1.000
_cell.length_c   1.000
_cell.angle_alpha   90.00
_cell.angle_beta   90.00
_cell.angle_gamma   90.00
#
_symmetry.space_group_name_H-M   'P 1'
#
loop_
_entity.id
_entity.type
_entity.pdbx_description
1 polymer ?
#
loop_
_entity_poly.entity_id
_entity_poly.type
_entity_poly.pdbx_seq_one_letter_code
_entity_poly.pdbx_strand_id
1 'polypeptide(L)'
;MIKINKLVLAVTLTLTATPLLAAHWACGEHVRFGLPSESDQKLCREGYAVGYNYDYKVADWVSYRMTAQSAQGTVPRKDAFAEDREIPVAYRATLSDYKGSGYDRGHQAPAGDMKSNKNTMKESFLLSNMTPQIGVLNQKAWRVLEDKVNKWAVSRKDVQVITGPIFTGSEESIGQGVAIPSAYYKIVMDPAKLQAIAFIMPQEEVPISQIAEYRVSVRQVEEQTQLNFFSDMPEEQQETLEARVSQMWN
;
A
#
# COMPACT_ATOMS: atom_id res chain seq x y z
N MET A 1 -15.48 71.61 13.23
CA MET A 1 -15.82 70.28 12.68
C MET A 1 -14.56 69.43 12.68
N ILE A 2 -14.54 68.40 13.52
CA ILE A 2 -13.38 67.54 13.79
C ILE A 2 -13.27 66.50 12.66
N LYS A 3 -12.15 66.44 11.93
CA LYS A 3 -11.86 65.36 10.98
C LYS A 3 -10.99 64.30 11.68
N ILE A 4 -11.59 63.15 11.93
CA ILE A 4 -10.93 61.97 12.50
C ILE A 4 -10.28 61.16 11.36
N ASN A 5 -8.99 60.83 11.55
CA ASN A 5 -8.19 59.94 10.73
C ASN A 5 -8.80 58.54 10.62
N LYS A 6 -8.70 57.93 9.43
CA LYS A 6 -8.70 56.47 9.28
C LYS A 6 -7.40 56.05 8.61
N LEU A 7 -6.45 55.66 9.43
CA LEU A 7 -5.24 54.94 9.04
C LEU A 7 -5.67 53.51 8.72
N VAL A 8 -5.64 53.11 7.44
CA VAL A 8 -5.88 51.72 7.04
C VAL A 8 -4.55 50.98 7.11
N LEU A 9 -4.42 50.11 8.10
CA LEU A 9 -3.27 49.22 8.26
C LEU A 9 -3.43 48.04 7.28
N ALA A 10 -2.67 48.04 6.19
CA ALA A 10 -2.60 46.89 5.29
C ALA A 10 -1.74 45.80 5.94
N VAL A 11 -2.39 44.76 6.46
CA VAL A 11 -1.71 43.55 6.94
C VAL A 11 -1.42 42.68 5.72
N THR A 12 -0.18 42.68 5.24
CA THR A 12 0.31 41.71 4.26
C THR A 12 0.46 40.35 4.94
N LEU A 13 -0.48 39.45 4.68
CA LEU A 13 -0.40 38.05 5.08
C LEU A 13 0.58 37.34 4.13
N THR A 14 1.82 37.11 4.58
CA THR A 14 2.76 36.25 3.87
C THR A 14 2.30 34.81 4.00
N LEU A 15 1.77 34.24 2.91
CA LEU A 15 1.43 32.82 2.83
C LEU A 15 2.74 32.02 2.78
N THR A 16 3.22 31.56 3.93
CA THR A 16 4.32 30.58 3.97
C THR A 16 3.76 29.26 3.45
N ALA A 17 4.07 28.93 2.19
CA ALA A 17 3.77 27.61 1.64
C ALA A 17 4.63 26.56 2.36
N THR A 18 4.07 25.96 3.40
CA THR A 18 4.65 24.75 4.01
C THR A 18 3.57 23.70 4.24
N PRO A 19 3.21 22.88 3.23
CA PRO A 19 2.45 21.66 3.50
C PRO A 19 3.11 20.35 3.03
N LEU A 20 4.19 20.36 2.24
CA LEU A 20 4.76 19.11 1.68
C LEU A 20 5.77 18.40 2.61
N LEU A 21 6.55 19.15 3.39
CA LEU A 21 7.54 18.56 4.31
C LEU A 21 6.89 17.90 5.55
N ALA A 22 5.65 18.25 5.89
CA ALA A 22 4.96 17.73 7.07
C ALA A 22 4.23 16.39 6.83
N ALA A 23 3.99 15.97 5.58
CA ALA A 23 3.28 14.71 5.32
C ALA A 23 4.21 13.46 5.36
N HIS A 24 5.53 13.68 5.26
CA HIS A 24 6.56 12.64 5.18
C HIS A 24 6.98 12.06 6.54
N TRP A 25 6.84 12.80 7.65
CA TRP A 25 7.33 12.34 8.96
C TRP A 25 6.41 11.34 9.67
N ALA A 26 5.12 11.28 9.33
CA ALA A 26 4.17 10.46 10.11
C ALA A 26 4.32 8.94 9.88
N CYS A 27 4.64 8.52 8.66
CA CYS A 27 4.76 7.10 8.28
C CYS A 27 6.22 6.64 8.11
N GLY A 28 7.18 7.54 8.34
CA GLY A 28 8.62 7.24 8.40
C GLY A 28 9.15 6.47 7.19
N GLU A 29 9.87 5.39 7.46
CA GLU A 29 10.58 4.60 6.44
C GLU A 29 9.64 3.89 5.44
N HIS A 30 8.34 3.80 5.74
CA HIS A 30 7.36 3.15 4.88
C HIS A 30 6.95 4.00 3.68
N VAL A 31 7.28 5.30 3.67
CA VAL A 31 6.99 6.24 2.58
C VAL A 31 8.24 7.06 2.19
N ARG A 32 9.43 6.49 2.40
CA ARG A 32 10.72 7.19 2.20
C ARG A 32 11.04 7.58 0.75
N PHE A 33 10.25 7.11 -0.20
CA PHE A 33 10.39 7.40 -1.63
C PHE A 33 9.17 8.13 -2.19
N GLY A 34 8.38 8.76 -1.34
CA GLY A 34 7.17 9.48 -1.73
C GLY A 34 5.89 8.70 -1.50
N LEU A 35 4.78 9.38 -1.75
CA LEU A 35 3.43 8.89 -1.56
C LEU A 35 2.81 8.58 -2.92
N PRO A 36 2.29 7.36 -3.14
CA PRO A 36 1.70 7.01 -4.43
C PRO A 36 0.51 7.90 -4.84
N SER A 37 -0.22 8.43 -3.86
CA SER A 37 -1.34 9.36 -4.04
C SER A 37 -1.67 10.11 -2.75
N GLU A 38 -2.52 11.13 -2.88
CA GLU A 38 -3.24 11.77 -1.77
C GLU A 38 -4.57 11.04 -1.50
N SER A 39 -4.49 9.85 -0.89
CA SER A 39 -5.69 9.11 -0.44
C SER A 39 -6.46 9.87 0.65
N ASP A 40 -7.75 9.58 0.81
CA ASP A 40 -8.65 10.26 1.77
C ASP A 40 -8.12 10.25 3.21
N GLN A 41 -7.52 9.12 3.61
CA GLN A 41 -6.89 9.00 4.93
C GLN A 41 -5.60 8.22 4.86
N LYS A 42 -4.54 8.80 5.42
CA LYS A 42 -3.27 8.11 5.65
C LYS A 42 -3.25 7.48 7.04
N LEU A 43 -2.94 6.20 7.10
CA LEU A 43 -2.80 5.46 8.36
C LEU A 43 -1.37 4.95 8.49
N CYS A 44 -0.68 5.38 9.54
CA CYS A 44 0.68 4.94 9.83
C CYS A 44 0.65 3.86 10.92
N ARG A 45 1.18 2.69 10.61
CA ARG A 45 1.33 1.55 11.53
C ARG A 45 2.82 1.34 11.80
N GLU A 46 3.14 0.54 12.81
CA GLU A 46 4.54 0.30 13.17
C GLU A 46 5.31 -0.44 12.06
N GLY A 47 4.61 -1.24 11.25
CA GLY A 47 5.21 -2.07 10.20
C GLY A 47 4.89 -1.66 8.77
N TYR A 48 3.92 -0.77 8.55
CA TYR A 48 3.47 -0.36 7.23
C TYR A 48 2.70 0.97 7.25
N ALA A 49 2.49 1.55 6.07
CA ALA A 49 1.66 2.71 5.83
C ALA A 49 0.52 2.35 4.88
N VAL A 50 -0.64 2.98 5.04
CA VAL A 50 -1.83 2.80 4.19
C VAL A 50 -2.29 4.15 3.67
N GLY A 51 -2.51 4.25 2.36
CA GLY A 51 -3.40 5.25 1.76
C GLY A 51 -4.78 4.64 1.63
N TYR A 52 -5.72 5.03 2.50
CA TYR A 52 -7.06 4.44 2.58
C TYR A 52 -8.07 5.27 1.79
N ASN A 53 -8.88 4.58 0.99
CA ASN A 53 -9.90 5.14 0.12
C ASN A 53 -11.29 4.98 0.76
N TYR A 54 -11.98 6.09 0.95
CA TYR A 54 -13.29 6.12 1.61
C TYR A 54 -14.41 5.58 0.75
N ASP A 55 -14.32 5.75 -0.57
CA ASP A 55 -15.33 5.27 -1.53
C ASP A 55 -15.24 3.75 -1.70
N TYR A 56 -14.03 3.20 -1.81
CA TYR A 56 -13.82 1.76 -1.95
C TYR A 56 -13.79 1.00 -0.62
N LYS A 57 -13.63 1.71 0.50
CA LYS A 57 -13.44 1.14 1.85
C LYS A 57 -12.30 0.13 1.94
N VAL A 58 -11.28 0.31 1.13
CA VAL A 58 -10.02 -0.44 1.14
C VAL A 58 -8.85 0.51 0.89
N ALA A 59 -7.63 0.01 0.96
CA ALA A 59 -6.45 0.80 0.61
C ALA A 59 -6.37 1.04 -0.91
N ASP A 60 -5.98 2.25 -1.33
CA ASP A 60 -5.42 2.46 -2.68
C ASP A 60 -4.04 1.80 -2.77
N TRP A 61 -3.26 1.92 -1.70
CA TRP A 61 -1.91 1.37 -1.58
C TRP A 61 -1.56 1.09 -0.12
N VAL A 62 -0.74 0.07 0.07
CA VAL A 62 -0.05 -0.25 1.32
C VAL A 62 1.44 -0.35 1.03
N SER A 63 2.24 0.39 1.80
CA SER A 63 3.69 0.46 1.62
C SER A 63 4.42 0.09 2.90
N TYR A 64 5.49 -0.69 2.79
CA TYR A 64 6.29 -1.13 3.93
C TYR A 64 7.74 -1.40 3.56
N ARG A 65 8.63 -1.19 4.54
CA ARG A 65 10.06 -1.50 4.41
C ARG A 65 10.33 -2.85 5.02
N MET A 66 11.04 -3.71 4.31
CA MET A 66 11.55 -4.96 4.87
C MET A 66 13.07 -4.96 4.89
N THR A 67 13.63 -5.17 6.07
CA THR A 67 15.04 -5.52 6.24
C THR A 67 15.21 -7.03 6.36
N ALA A 68 16.42 -7.55 6.08
CA ALA A 68 16.74 -8.95 6.31
C ALA A 68 16.43 -9.41 7.75
N GLN A 69 16.62 -8.52 8.73
CA GLN A 69 16.29 -8.80 10.13
C GLN A 69 14.77 -8.94 10.33
N SER A 70 13.98 -7.98 9.83
CA SER A 70 12.51 -8.03 9.96
C SER A 70 11.90 -9.24 9.25
N ALA A 71 12.43 -9.60 8.08
CA ALA A 71 12.01 -10.75 7.29
C ALA A 71 12.28 -12.10 7.98
N GLN A 72 13.20 -12.14 8.96
CA GLN A 72 13.54 -13.32 9.75
C GLN A 72 12.88 -13.32 11.15
N GLY A 73 11.93 -12.41 11.39
CA GLY A 73 11.16 -12.41 12.64
C GLY A 73 10.45 -13.74 12.88
N THR A 74 10.19 -14.03 14.16
CA THR A 74 9.65 -15.33 14.61
C THR A 74 8.32 -15.22 15.33
N VAL A 75 7.71 -14.02 15.35
CA VAL A 75 6.42 -13.83 16.01
C VAL A 75 5.36 -14.67 15.29
N PRO A 76 4.62 -15.51 16.02
CA PRO A 76 3.60 -16.36 15.42
C PRO A 76 2.43 -15.53 14.91
N ARG A 77 1.78 -16.05 13.87
CA ARG A 77 0.56 -15.49 13.31
C ARG A 77 -0.54 -15.40 14.38
N LYS A 78 -1.27 -14.28 14.41
CA LYS A 78 -2.27 -13.98 15.46
C LYS A 78 -3.71 -14.33 15.07
N ASP A 79 -4.08 -14.22 13.80
CA ASP A 79 -5.44 -14.43 13.28
C ASP A 79 -6.54 -13.62 13.99
N ALA A 80 -6.20 -12.40 14.43
CA ALA A 80 -7.10 -11.52 15.18
C ALA A 80 -7.56 -10.33 14.32
N PHE A 81 -8.36 -10.61 13.29
CA PHE A 81 -8.96 -9.58 12.44
C PHE A 81 -9.79 -8.59 13.25
N ALA A 82 -9.60 -7.30 13.01
CA ALA A 82 -10.30 -6.24 13.72
C ALA A 82 -10.58 -5.04 12.82
N GLU A 83 -11.70 -4.37 13.07
CA GLU A 83 -12.04 -3.11 12.43
C GLU A 83 -11.05 -2.01 12.85
N ASP A 84 -10.73 -1.12 11.91
CA ASP A 84 -9.84 -0.01 12.19
C ASP A 84 -10.62 1.20 12.71
N ARG A 85 -10.49 1.47 14.02
CA ARG A 85 -11.27 2.50 14.70
C ARG A 85 -10.81 3.93 14.39
N GLU A 86 -9.66 4.11 13.77
CA GLU A 86 -9.18 5.41 13.29
C GLU A 86 -9.92 5.88 12.04
N ILE A 87 -10.57 4.96 11.31
CA ILE A 87 -11.39 5.28 10.13
C ILE A 87 -12.79 5.67 10.61
N PRO A 88 -13.39 6.78 10.11
CA PRO A 88 -14.77 7.14 10.41
C PRO A 88 -15.75 6.01 10.07
N VAL A 89 -16.79 5.83 10.89
CA VAL A 89 -17.73 4.71 10.77
C VAL A 89 -18.35 4.59 9.38
N ALA A 90 -18.63 5.70 8.70
CA ALA A 90 -19.23 5.72 7.37
C ALA A 90 -18.36 5.02 6.29
N TYR A 91 -17.03 5.06 6.46
CA TYR A 91 -16.05 4.59 5.49
C TYR A 91 -15.33 3.31 5.94
N ARG A 92 -15.63 2.82 7.14
CA ARG A 92 -14.93 1.71 7.77
C ARG A 92 -15.47 0.37 7.27
N ALA A 93 -14.57 -0.48 6.75
CA ALA A 93 -14.87 -1.89 6.56
C ALA A 93 -15.02 -2.62 7.90
N THR A 94 -16.03 -3.50 8.00
CA THR A 94 -16.36 -4.28 9.19
C THR A 94 -16.18 -5.78 8.95
N LEU A 95 -16.09 -6.56 10.03
CA LEU A 95 -16.05 -8.01 9.92
C LEU A 95 -17.34 -8.59 9.31
N SER A 96 -18.45 -7.86 9.45
CA SER A 96 -19.73 -8.28 8.90
C SER A 96 -19.78 -8.19 7.38
N ASP A 97 -19.02 -7.27 6.77
CA ASP A 97 -18.97 -7.10 5.31
C ASP A 97 -18.36 -8.32 4.60
N TYR A 98 -17.38 -8.95 5.24
CA TYR A 98 -16.70 -10.14 4.74
C TYR A 98 -17.41 -11.45 5.09
N LYS A 99 -18.34 -11.42 6.06
CA LYS A 99 -18.97 -12.65 6.54
C LYS A 99 -19.94 -13.20 5.49
N GLY A 100 -19.59 -14.34 4.90
CA GLY A 100 -20.45 -15.02 3.92
C GLY A 100 -20.42 -14.41 2.52
N SER A 101 -19.47 -13.50 2.23
CA SER A 101 -19.33 -12.87 0.92
C SER A 101 -18.72 -13.78 -0.16
N GLY A 102 -18.05 -14.86 0.25
CA GLY A 102 -17.27 -15.72 -0.65
C GLY A 102 -15.83 -15.24 -0.89
N TYR A 103 -15.44 -14.10 -0.32
CA TYR A 103 -14.09 -13.54 -0.42
C TYR A 103 -13.31 -13.68 0.88
N ASP A 104 -12.01 -13.91 0.77
CA ASP A 104 -11.08 -13.81 1.89
C ASP A 104 -10.83 -12.34 2.28
N ARG A 105 -10.37 -12.15 3.51
CA ARG A 105 -9.75 -10.89 3.96
C ARG A 105 -8.28 -10.91 3.51
N GLY A 106 -8.05 -10.52 2.27
CA GLY A 106 -6.74 -10.54 1.60
C GLY A 106 -5.83 -9.42 2.10
N HIS A 107 -4.69 -9.78 2.71
CA HIS A 107 -3.76 -8.81 3.26
C HIS A 107 -3.02 -8.06 2.15
N GLN A 108 -2.76 -6.76 2.33
CA GLN A 108 -1.86 -6.00 1.46
C GLN A 108 -0.42 -5.98 2.02
N ALA A 109 -0.28 -5.72 3.32
CA ALA A 109 0.91 -6.06 4.13
C ALA A 109 0.67 -7.40 4.85
N PRO A 110 1.24 -8.52 4.37
CA PRO A 110 0.93 -9.84 4.90
C PRO A 110 1.53 -10.07 6.29
N ALA A 111 0.81 -10.83 7.11
CA ALA A 111 1.29 -11.23 8.44
C ALA A 111 2.67 -11.92 8.42
N GLY A 112 3.01 -12.61 7.33
CA GLY A 112 4.32 -13.26 7.13
C GLY A 112 5.50 -12.27 6.98
N ASP A 113 5.23 -11.03 6.58
CA ASP A 113 6.21 -9.95 6.51
C ASP A 113 6.22 -9.11 7.81
N MET A 114 5.13 -9.17 8.59
CA MET A 114 4.94 -8.42 9.84
C MET A 114 5.27 -9.24 11.09
N LYS A 115 6.26 -10.14 11.01
CA LYS A 115 6.65 -11.07 12.09
C LYS A 115 7.83 -10.61 12.95
N SER A 116 8.28 -9.38 12.77
CA SER A 116 9.40 -8.78 13.50
C SER A 116 9.09 -8.53 14.98
N ASN A 117 7.85 -8.16 15.31
CA ASN A 117 7.38 -7.99 16.67
C ASN A 117 5.85 -8.19 16.78
N LYS A 118 5.32 -8.18 18.00
CA LYS A 118 3.90 -8.48 18.27
C LYS A 118 2.94 -7.38 17.81
N ASN A 119 3.39 -6.13 17.75
CA ASN A 119 2.57 -5.00 17.33
C ASN A 119 2.36 -5.03 15.83
N THR A 120 3.44 -5.10 15.04
CA THR A 120 3.35 -5.20 13.57
C THR A 120 2.49 -6.39 13.16
N MET A 121 2.68 -7.55 13.81
CA MET A 121 1.84 -8.73 13.60
C MET A 121 0.37 -8.44 13.89
N LYS A 122 0.04 -7.82 15.03
CA LYS A 122 -1.34 -7.48 15.38
C LYS A 122 -1.95 -6.49 14.40
N GLU A 123 -1.22 -5.43 14.05
CA GLU A 123 -1.69 -4.37 13.15
C GLU A 123 -1.91 -4.90 11.74
N SER A 124 -1.17 -5.92 11.29
CA SER A 124 -1.40 -6.54 9.98
C SER A 124 -2.81 -7.11 9.80
N PHE A 125 -3.53 -7.37 10.90
CA PHE A 125 -4.91 -7.89 10.87
C PHE A 125 -6.00 -6.81 10.92
N LEU A 126 -5.65 -5.52 10.86
CA LEU A 126 -6.63 -4.44 10.75
C LEU A 126 -7.31 -4.49 9.38
N LEU A 127 -8.63 -4.26 9.33
CA LEU A 127 -9.40 -4.30 8.08
C LEU A 127 -9.02 -3.17 7.10
N SER A 128 -8.35 -2.12 7.55
CA SER A 128 -7.72 -1.11 6.69
C SER A 128 -6.61 -1.68 5.79
N ASN A 129 -6.06 -2.84 6.15
CA ASN A 129 -5.05 -3.59 5.39
C ASN A 129 -5.66 -4.77 4.60
N MET A 130 -7.00 -4.83 4.49
CA MET A 130 -7.70 -5.93 3.81
C MET A 130 -8.39 -5.46 2.54
N THR A 131 -8.43 -6.36 1.56
CA THR A 131 -9.33 -6.28 0.41
C THR A 131 -10.10 -7.60 0.29
N PRO A 132 -11.30 -7.61 -0.32
CA PRO A 132 -11.97 -8.84 -0.74
C PRO A 132 -11.10 -9.54 -1.79
N GLN A 133 -10.54 -10.72 -1.49
CA GLN A 133 -9.67 -11.45 -2.42
C GLN A 133 -10.21 -12.87 -2.64
N ILE A 134 -10.26 -13.34 -3.88
CA ILE A 134 -10.76 -14.69 -4.14
C ILE A 134 -9.79 -15.74 -3.55
N GLY A 135 -10.34 -16.74 -2.86
CA GLY A 135 -9.53 -17.68 -2.07
C GLY A 135 -8.48 -18.44 -2.90
N VAL A 136 -8.78 -18.78 -4.16
CA VAL A 136 -7.83 -19.46 -5.05
C VAL A 136 -6.61 -18.62 -5.42
N LEU A 137 -6.76 -17.28 -5.46
CA LEU A 137 -5.65 -16.35 -5.64
C LEU A 137 -4.89 -16.18 -4.32
N ASN A 138 -5.61 -15.73 -3.28
CA ASN A 138 -5.07 -15.36 -1.96
C ASN A 138 -4.23 -16.48 -1.35
N GLN A 139 -4.78 -17.69 -1.33
CA GLN A 139 -4.19 -18.82 -0.61
C GLN A 139 -3.11 -19.56 -1.41
N LYS A 140 -3.02 -19.33 -2.72
CA LYS A 140 -2.08 -19.98 -3.64
C LYS A 140 -1.04 -19.00 -4.20
N ALA A 141 -1.25 -18.50 -5.41
CA ALA A 141 -0.23 -17.75 -6.15
C ALA A 141 0.18 -16.45 -5.45
N TRP A 142 -0.77 -15.74 -4.85
CA TRP A 142 -0.49 -14.52 -4.11
C TRP A 142 0.42 -14.80 -2.90
N ARG A 143 0.07 -15.81 -2.09
CA ARG A 143 0.92 -16.29 -0.99
C ARG A 143 2.32 -16.71 -1.45
N VAL A 144 2.45 -17.41 -2.58
CA VAL A 144 3.77 -17.80 -3.10
C VAL A 144 4.59 -16.58 -3.52
N LEU A 145 3.95 -15.54 -4.07
CA LEU A 145 4.60 -14.27 -4.37
C LEU A 145 5.06 -13.57 -3.08
N GLU A 146 4.24 -13.55 -2.03
CA GLU A 146 4.61 -13.01 -0.70
C GLU A 146 5.81 -13.76 -0.10
N ASP A 147 5.83 -15.09 -0.18
CA ASP A 147 6.98 -15.91 0.27
C ASP A 147 8.27 -15.59 -0.52
N LYS A 148 8.16 -15.23 -1.82
CA LYS A 148 9.30 -14.77 -2.62
C LYS A 148 9.77 -13.38 -2.18
N VAL A 149 8.86 -12.45 -1.93
CA VAL A 149 9.18 -11.10 -1.42
C VAL A 149 9.94 -11.21 -0.09
N ASN A 150 9.50 -12.08 0.81
CA ASN A 150 10.18 -12.33 2.07
C ASN A 150 11.63 -12.83 1.87
N LYS A 151 11.84 -13.77 0.94
CA LYS A 151 13.18 -14.28 0.58
C LYS A 151 14.05 -13.19 -0.05
N TRP A 152 13.48 -12.34 -0.91
CA TRP A 152 14.20 -11.22 -1.50
C TRP A 152 14.60 -10.18 -0.46
N ALA A 153 13.76 -9.90 0.54
CA ALA A 153 14.13 -9.02 1.65
C ALA A 153 15.35 -9.56 2.43
N VAL A 154 15.46 -10.89 2.59
CA VAL A 154 16.63 -11.53 3.19
C VAL A 154 17.87 -11.37 2.30
N SER A 155 17.78 -11.71 1.01
CA SER A 155 18.95 -11.70 0.10
C SER A 155 19.41 -10.30 -0.29
N ARG A 156 18.48 -9.35 -0.43
CA ARG A 156 18.73 -7.94 -0.78
C ARG A 156 18.93 -7.03 0.42
N LYS A 157 18.66 -7.51 1.63
CA LYS A 157 18.90 -6.86 2.94
C LYS A 157 18.00 -5.68 3.28
N ASP A 158 17.57 -4.89 2.30
CA ASP A 158 16.65 -3.77 2.46
C ASP A 158 15.82 -3.65 1.17
N VAL A 159 14.50 -3.79 1.28
CA VAL A 159 13.57 -3.57 0.17
C VAL A 159 12.39 -2.71 0.62
N GLN A 160 11.88 -1.90 -0.30
CA GLN A 160 10.56 -1.28 -0.20
C GLN A 160 9.55 -2.17 -0.91
N VAL A 161 8.41 -2.44 -0.28
CA VAL A 161 7.29 -3.16 -0.89
C VAL A 161 6.09 -2.23 -0.93
N ILE A 162 5.43 -2.15 -2.08
CA ILE A 162 4.18 -1.40 -2.27
C ILE A 162 3.17 -2.34 -2.92
N THR A 163 2.00 -2.47 -2.33
CA THR A 163 0.96 -3.43 -2.74
C THR A 163 -0.39 -2.72 -2.74
N GLY A 164 -1.27 -3.06 -3.67
CA GLY A 164 -2.63 -2.51 -3.65
C GLY A 164 -3.54 -3.17 -4.67
N PRO A 165 -4.84 -2.85 -4.60
CA PRO A 165 -5.83 -3.24 -5.60
C PRO A 165 -5.72 -2.42 -6.89
N ILE A 166 -6.29 -2.95 -7.95
CA ILE A 166 -6.60 -2.24 -9.20
C ILE A 166 -8.11 -2.32 -9.42
N PHE A 167 -8.68 -1.19 -9.82
CA PHE A 167 -10.10 -1.05 -10.16
C PHE A 167 -10.23 -0.57 -11.61
N THR A 168 -11.18 -1.15 -12.35
CA THR A 168 -11.53 -0.79 -13.73
C THR A 168 -12.76 0.10 -13.81
N GLY A 169 -13.46 0.34 -12.68
CA GLY A 169 -14.63 1.20 -12.57
C GLY A 169 -15.97 0.47 -12.75
N SER A 170 -15.97 -0.86 -12.79
CA SER A 170 -17.16 -1.70 -12.96
C SER A 170 -17.38 -2.72 -11.84
N GLU A 171 -16.63 -2.58 -10.75
CA GLU A 171 -16.54 -3.58 -9.69
C GLU A 171 -17.78 -3.62 -8.80
N GLU A 172 -18.17 -4.84 -8.43
CA GLU A 172 -19.15 -5.08 -7.38
C GLU A 172 -18.55 -4.81 -5.99
N SER A 173 -19.39 -4.89 -4.96
CA SER A 173 -18.98 -4.69 -3.57
C SER A 173 -19.58 -5.75 -2.66
N ILE A 174 -18.86 -6.11 -1.60
CA ILE A 174 -19.37 -6.97 -0.53
C ILE A 174 -19.93 -6.13 0.61
N GLY A 175 -20.85 -6.72 1.38
CA GLY A 175 -21.39 -6.09 2.59
C GLY A 175 -21.97 -4.70 2.35
N GLN A 176 -21.57 -3.74 3.17
CA GLN A 176 -21.96 -2.34 3.09
C GLN A 176 -20.99 -1.52 2.24
N GLY A 177 -20.67 -2.00 1.04
CA GLY A 177 -19.92 -1.25 0.04
C GLY A 177 -18.40 -1.35 0.15
N VAL A 178 -17.87 -2.50 0.57
CA VAL A 178 -16.43 -2.77 0.43
C VAL A 178 -16.18 -3.27 -0.99
N ALA A 179 -15.48 -2.47 -1.80
CA ALA A 179 -15.28 -2.75 -3.22
C ALA A 179 -14.42 -4.00 -3.44
N ILE A 180 -14.75 -4.76 -4.48
CA ILE A 180 -14.00 -5.97 -4.88
C ILE A 180 -13.01 -5.56 -5.98
N PRO A 181 -11.68 -5.64 -5.77
CA PRO A 181 -10.71 -5.31 -6.80
C PRO A 181 -10.81 -6.24 -8.02
N SER A 182 -10.52 -5.72 -9.22
CA SER A 182 -10.41 -6.52 -10.46
C SER A 182 -9.03 -7.18 -10.59
N ALA A 183 -7.99 -6.57 -10.02
CA ALA A 183 -6.65 -7.13 -9.95
C ALA A 183 -5.88 -6.59 -8.73
N TYR A 184 -4.66 -7.09 -8.54
CA TYR A 184 -3.73 -6.64 -7.52
C TYR A 184 -2.37 -6.37 -8.12
N TYR A 185 -1.72 -5.32 -7.65
CA TYR A 185 -0.32 -5.10 -7.93
C TYR A 185 0.56 -5.34 -6.71
N LYS A 186 1.81 -5.72 -6.96
CA LYS A 186 2.87 -5.73 -5.95
C LYS A 186 4.18 -5.29 -6.58
N ILE A 187 4.78 -4.24 -6.03
CA ILE A 187 6.07 -3.67 -6.41
C ILE A 187 7.05 -3.94 -5.28
N VAL A 188 8.24 -4.43 -5.61
CA VAL A 188 9.37 -4.58 -4.68
C VAL A 188 10.57 -3.83 -5.25
N MET A 189 11.14 -2.91 -4.48
CA MET A 189 12.27 -2.08 -4.88
C MET A 189 13.45 -2.26 -3.93
N ASP A 190 14.63 -2.50 -4.50
CA ASP A 190 15.92 -2.53 -3.82
C ASP A 190 16.64 -1.20 -4.07
N PRO A 191 16.71 -0.31 -3.06
CA PRO A 191 17.27 1.02 -3.24
C PRO A 191 18.78 1.00 -3.42
N ALA A 192 19.47 0.00 -2.85
CA ALA A 192 20.92 -0.09 -2.95
C ALA A 192 21.37 -0.45 -4.37
N LYS A 193 20.54 -1.23 -5.09
CA LYS A 193 20.81 -1.61 -6.48
C LYS A 193 20.06 -0.78 -7.51
N LEU A 194 19.15 0.10 -7.06
CA LEU A 194 18.22 0.83 -7.90
C LEU A 194 17.49 -0.11 -8.89
N GLN A 195 16.85 -1.15 -8.33
CA GLN A 195 16.10 -2.14 -9.10
C GLN A 195 14.71 -2.31 -8.52
N ALA A 196 13.69 -2.39 -9.37
CA ALA A 196 12.34 -2.77 -8.98
C ALA A 196 11.85 -4.00 -9.75
N ILE A 197 10.97 -4.79 -9.14
CA ILE A 197 10.18 -5.82 -9.79
C ILE A 197 8.71 -5.61 -9.44
N ALA A 198 7.83 -5.66 -10.43
CA ALA A 198 6.40 -5.45 -10.27
C ALA A 198 5.61 -6.60 -10.86
N PHE A 199 4.45 -6.85 -10.28
CA PHE A 199 3.48 -7.86 -10.71
C PHE A 199 2.09 -7.25 -10.75
N ILE A 200 1.27 -7.68 -11.71
CA ILE A 200 -0.18 -7.48 -11.69
C ILE A 200 -0.84 -8.84 -11.83
N MET A 201 -1.62 -9.26 -10.84
CA MET A 201 -2.37 -10.52 -10.87
C MET A 201 -3.88 -10.23 -10.87
N PRO A 202 -4.66 -10.82 -11.79
CA PRO A 202 -6.10 -10.64 -11.84
C PRO A 202 -6.78 -11.31 -10.64
N GLN A 203 -7.98 -10.84 -10.26
CA GLN A 203 -8.84 -11.39 -9.21
C GLN A 203 -9.46 -12.74 -9.64
N GLU A 204 -8.61 -13.71 -9.96
CA GLU A 204 -9.00 -15.04 -10.45
C GLU A 204 -7.89 -16.06 -10.14
N GLU A 205 -8.04 -17.30 -10.60
CA GLU A 205 -7.01 -18.31 -10.40
C GLU A 205 -5.77 -18.02 -11.24
N VAL A 206 -4.64 -17.79 -10.56
CA VAL A 206 -3.32 -17.74 -11.17
C VAL A 206 -2.57 -19.04 -10.84
N PRO A 207 -2.15 -19.85 -11.83
CA PRO A 207 -1.29 -21.00 -11.58
C PRO A 207 0.06 -20.59 -10.99
N ILE A 208 0.52 -21.30 -9.96
CA ILE A 208 1.80 -21.00 -9.28
C ILE A 208 2.99 -21.02 -10.26
N SER A 209 2.96 -21.93 -11.25
CA SER A 209 3.99 -22.03 -12.30
C SER A 209 4.07 -20.80 -13.20
N GLN A 210 3.00 -20.00 -13.27
CA GLN A 210 2.86 -18.84 -14.15
C GLN A 210 3.08 -17.50 -13.44
N ILE A 211 3.37 -17.46 -12.14
CA ILE A 211 3.59 -16.19 -11.40
C ILE A 211 4.59 -15.27 -12.12
N ALA A 212 5.63 -15.83 -12.74
CA ALA A 212 6.63 -15.04 -13.46
C ALA A 212 6.12 -14.41 -14.78
N GLU A 213 4.99 -14.86 -15.32
CA GLU A 213 4.36 -14.32 -16.53
C GLU A 213 3.57 -13.05 -16.22
N TYR A 214 3.13 -12.87 -14.97
CA TYR A 214 2.40 -11.69 -14.48
C TYR A 214 3.31 -10.51 -14.10
N ARG A 215 4.59 -10.55 -14.48
CA ARG A 215 5.51 -9.42 -14.28
C ARG A 215 5.18 -8.30 -15.25
N VAL A 216 5.25 -7.09 -14.73
CA VAL A 216 5.06 -5.85 -15.49
C VAL A 216 6.16 -4.85 -15.11
N SER A 217 6.23 -3.74 -15.83
CA SER A 217 7.02 -2.59 -15.38
C SER A 217 6.25 -1.82 -14.30
N VAL A 218 6.92 -1.02 -13.47
CA VAL A 218 6.21 -0.18 -12.49
C VAL A 218 5.33 0.84 -13.21
N ARG A 219 5.78 1.35 -14.37
CA ARG A 219 4.98 2.25 -15.21
C ARG A 219 3.64 1.67 -15.63
N GLN A 220 3.60 0.38 -15.98
CA GLN A 220 2.34 -0.30 -16.30
C GLN A 220 1.39 -0.37 -15.08
N VAL A 221 1.93 -0.42 -13.86
CA VAL A 221 1.13 -0.31 -12.63
C VAL A 221 0.59 1.10 -12.49
N GLU A 222 1.40 2.13 -12.71
CA GLU A 222 0.97 3.54 -12.67
C GLU A 222 -0.12 3.83 -13.68
N GLU A 223 0.04 3.37 -14.92
CA GLU A 223 -0.96 3.49 -15.98
C GLU A 223 -2.32 2.87 -15.59
N GLN A 224 -2.32 1.74 -14.87
CA GLN A 224 -3.56 1.06 -14.45
C GLN A 224 -4.17 1.63 -13.18
N THR A 225 -3.36 2.18 -12.29
CA THR A 225 -3.80 2.65 -10.97
C THR A 225 -3.98 4.16 -10.88
N GLN A 226 -3.39 4.91 -11.82
CA GLN A 226 -3.23 6.37 -11.77
C GLN A 226 -2.44 6.86 -10.54
N LEU A 227 -1.68 5.97 -9.90
CA LEU A 227 -0.74 6.29 -8.82
C LEU A 227 0.62 6.69 -9.42
N ASN A 228 1.42 7.40 -8.63
CA ASN A 228 2.80 7.78 -8.97
C ASN A 228 3.78 7.23 -7.93
N PHE A 229 4.44 6.11 -8.23
CA PHE A 229 5.36 5.48 -7.29
C PHE A 229 6.72 6.20 -7.32
N PHE A 230 7.47 6.13 -6.22
CA PHE A 230 8.82 6.71 -6.14
C PHE A 230 8.87 8.23 -6.42
N SER A 231 7.77 8.95 -6.21
CA SER A 231 7.57 10.35 -6.58
C SER A 231 8.60 11.34 -6.04
N ASP A 232 9.27 11.00 -4.92
CA ASP A 232 10.30 11.85 -4.31
C ASP A 232 11.72 11.55 -4.82
N MET A 233 11.89 10.51 -5.64
CA MET A 233 13.17 10.16 -6.24
C MET A 233 13.46 11.07 -7.45
N PRO A 234 14.74 11.30 -7.82
CA PRO A 234 15.07 12.00 -9.06
C PRO A 234 14.48 11.31 -10.30
N GLU A 235 14.03 12.08 -11.30
CA GLU A 235 13.38 11.54 -12.51
C GLU A 235 14.22 10.45 -13.22
N GLU A 236 15.55 10.60 -13.27
CA GLU A 236 16.44 9.58 -13.85
C GLU A 236 16.39 8.24 -13.09
N GLN A 237 16.22 8.30 -11.77
CA GLN A 237 16.08 7.11 -10.93
C GLN A 237 14.69 6.49 -11.06
N GLN A 238 13.64 7.31 -11.12
CA GLN A 238 12.27 6.88 -11.45
C GLN A 238 12.26 6.12 -12.78
N GLU A 239 12.81 6.72 -13.85
CA GLU A 239 12.90 6.09 -15.18
C GLU A 239 13.68 4.76 -15.13
N THR A 240 14.76 4.69 -14.35
CA THR A 240 15.53 3.45 -14.15
C THR A 240 14.70 2.34 -13.50
N LEU A 241 13.85 2.69 -12.54
CA LEU A 241 13.00 1.75 -11.80
C LEU A 241 11.73 1.36 -12.57
N GLU A 242 11.16 2.28 -13.35
CA GLU A 242 9.79 2.16 -13.84
C GLU A 242 9.66 1.69 -15.28
N ALA A 243 10.64 1.95 -16.12
CA ALA A 243 10.47 1.81 -17.56
C ALA A 243 10.48 0.35 -18.05
N ARG A 244 11.09 -0.58 -17.31
CA ARG A 244 11.40 -1.93 -17.79
C ARG A 244 10.79 -3.03 -16.92
N VAL A 245 10.31 -4.09 -17.56
CA VAL A 245 9.95 -5.33 -16.88
C VAL A 245 11.21 -6.01 -16.36
N SER A 246 11.37 -6.11 -15.03
CA SER A 246 12.54 -6.74 -14.42
C SER A 246 12.54 -8.27 -14.61
N GLN A 247 13.75 -8.83 -14.68
CA GLN A 247 13.91 -10.27 -14.49
C GLN A 247 13.51 -10.69 -13.08
N MET A 248 13.08 -11.95 -12.92
CA MET A 248 12.86 -12.53 -11.59
C MET A 248 14.17 -12.46 -10.81
N TRP A 249 14.10 -12.03 -9.56
CA TRP A 249 15.27 -11.99 -8.71
C TRP A 249 15.56 -13.38 -8.15
N ASN A 250 16.85 -13.73 -8.14
CA ASN A 250 17.36 -14.98 -7.59
C ASN A 250 17.35 -14.97 -6.06
#